data_AF-A0A2D3C4L9-F1
#
_entry.id   AF-A0A2D3C4L9-F1
#
_cell.length_a   1.000
_cell.length_b   1.000
_cell.length_c   1.000
_cell.angle_alpha   90.00
_cell.angle_beta   90.00
_cell.angle_gamma   90.00
#
_symmetry.space_group_name_H-M   'P 1'
#
loop_
_entity.id
_entity.type
_entity.pdbx_description
1 polymer ?
#
loop_
_entity_poly.entity_id
_entity_poly.type
_entity_poly.pdbx_seq_one_letter_code
_entity_poly.pdbx_strand_id
1 'polypeptide(L)'
;MSVLYDTERRLKSSERRIENSKFSERDKNLLFSYEADLFVDGLGECRVLKYLDQLYRLRLWLDTDFELAKENDLKILVGYIQRRDVSASTKRDYKICLRKFYRWLYNDDSALNWIKIKNKVNESKIPEELLTEEEILRLIEVADHPRDKAIIATLYDTGGRIGEISTLQIKHINFDEYGAQLVLNGKTGMRRVRVVFCVPYLSSWLDIHPDRENPDSYVWIGVGSMGKGKPLRYAAFRALLGRLKKKQGLKSESIITFSGTADVLN
;
A
#
# COMPACT_ATOMS: atom_id res chain seq x y z
N MET A 1 -7.05 6.54 -2.94
CA MET A 1 -6.43 5.25 -2.53
C MET A 1 -7.19 4.00 -3.00
N SER A 2 -8.53 3.95 -3.01
CA SER A 2 -9.30 2.75 -3.44
C SER A 2 -8.91 2.23 -4.84
N VAL A 3 -8.86 3.13 -5.83
CA VAL A 3 -8.46 2.85 -7.23
C VAL A 3 -7.08 2.18 -7.34
N LEU A 4 -6.13 2.59 -6.48
CA LEU A 4 -4.73 2.15 -6.53
C LEU A 4 -4.56 0.66 -6.18
N TYR A 5 -5.39 0.16 -5.25
CA TYR A 5 -5.30 -1.20 -4.70
C TYR A 5 -6.47 -2.11 -5.05
N ASP A 6 -7.46 -1.61 -5.81
CA ASP A 6 -8.65 -2.36 -6.24
C ASP A 6 -9.44 -2.92 -5.05
N THR A 7 -9.55 -2.08 -4.01
CA THR A 7 -9.86 -2.52 -2.65
C THR A 7 -11.26 -3.12 -2.52
N GLU A 8 -12.29 -2.46 -3.05
CA GLU A 8 -13.67 -2.94 -3.08
C GLU A 8 -13.77 -4.39 -3.62
N ARG A 9 -13.16 -4.67 -4.78
CA ARG A 9 -13.17 -6.04 -5.36
C ARG A 9 -12.46 -7.04 -4.45
N ARG A 10 -11.39 -6.61 -3.77
CA ARG A 10 -10.63 -7.47 -2.85
C ARG A 10 -11.38 -7.72 -1.53
N LEU A 11 -12.13 -6.74 -1.03
CA LEU A 11 -13.02 -6.88 0.12
C LEU A 11 -14.12 -7.89 -0.20
N LYS A 12 -14.82 -7.71 -1.32
CA LYS A 12 -15.80 -8.68 -1.87
C LYS A 12 -15.23 -10.08 -2.09
N SER A 13 -13.92 -10.19 -2.38
CA SER A 13 -13.22 -11.47 -2.49
C SER A 13 -12.82 -12.08 -1.13
N SER A 14 -12.73 -11.27 -0.08
CA SER A 14 -12.49 -11.70 1.31
C SER A 14 -13.80 -12.12 1.97
N GLU A 15 -14.87 -11.33 1.82
CA GLU A 15 -16.25 -11.66 2.22
C GLU A 15 -16.65 -13.06 1.73
N ARG A 16 -16.60 -13.28 0.40
CA ARG A 16 -16.88 -14.58 -0.21
C ARG A 16 -15.99 -15.72 0.31
N ARG A 17 -14.76 -15.43 0.72
CA ARG A 17 -13.86 -16.45 1.26
C ARG A 17 -14.25 -16.87 2.68
N ILE A 18 -14.79 -15.93 3.48
CA ILE A 18 -15.36 -16.21 4.80
C ILE A 18 -16.66 -17.00 4.64
N GLU A 19 -17.56 -16.54 3.77
CA GLU A 19 -18.84 -17.19 3.46
C GLU A 19 -18.67 -18.67 3.04
N ASN A 20 -17.80 -18.91 2.06
CA ASN A 20 -17.51 -20.25 1.52
C ASN A 20 -16.48 -21.05 2.35
N SER A 21 -16.13 -20.58 3.55
CA SER A 21 -15.21 -21.30 4.44
C SER A 21 -15.89 -22.48 5.15
N LYS A 22 -15.06 -23.37 5.70
CA LYS A 22 -15.48 -24.44 6.63
C LYS A 22 -15.61 -23.96 8.09
N PHE A 23 -15.61 -22.65 8.34
CA PHE A 23 -15.82 -22.11 9.69
C PHE A 23 -17.28 -22.35 10.12
N SER A 24 -17.53 -22.33 11.43
CA SER A 24 -18.90 -22.37 11.94
C SER A 24 -19.67 -21.11 11.50
N GLU A 25 -21.00 -21.23 11.42
CA GLU A 25 -21.85 -20.06 11.15
C GLU A 25 -21.72 -19.00 12.26
N ARG A 26 -21.38 -19.41 13.48
CA ARG A 26 -21.04 -18.49 14.59
C ARG A 26 -19.86 -17.60 14.24
N ASP A 27 -18.74 -18.17 13.80
CA ASP A 27 -17.56 -17.37 13.44
C ASP A 27 -17.76 -16.55 12.17
N LYS A 28 -18.50 -17.07 11.17
CA LYS A 28 -18.85 -16.26 9.98
C LYS A 28 -19.65 -15.03 10.39
N ASN A 29 -20.68 -15.22 11.22
CA ASN A 29 -21.49 -14.12 11.75
C ASN A 29 -20.64 -13.12 12.55
N LEU A 30 -19.77 -13.59 13.46
CA LEU A 30 -18.86 -12.71 14.22
C LEU A 30 -17.92 -11.90 13.32
N LEU A 31 -17.41 -12.48 12.23
CA LEU A 31 -16.55 -11.78 11.28
C LEU A 31 -17.31 -10.70 10.49
N PHE A 32 -18.54 -10.97 10.06
CA PHE A 32 -19.38 -9.99 9.37
C PHE A 32 -19.95 -8.91 10.30
N SER A 33 -20.30 -9.24 11.56
CA SER A 33 -20.65 -8.23 12.57
C SER A 33 -19.47 -7.31 12.87
N TYR A 34 -18.26 -7.86 13.01
CA TYR A 34 -17.06 -7.04 13.19
C TYR A 34 -16.74 -6.18 11.96
N GLU A 35 -16.97 -6.68 10.74
CA GLU A 35 -16.87 -5.87 9.52
C GLU A 35 -17.82 -4.67 9.55
N ALA A 36 -19.10 -4.89 9.88
CA ALA A 36 -20.08 -3.82 9.98
C ALA A 36 -19.66 -2.76 11.02
N ASP A 37 -19.24 -3.19 12.21
CA ASP A 37 -18.79 -2.27 13.27
C ASP A 37 -17.49 -1.54 12.91
N LEU A 38 -16.58 -2.16 12.14
CA LEU A 38 -15.41 -1.46 11.61
C LEU A 38 -15.80 -0.33 10.62
N PHE A 39 -16.88 -0.48 9.87
CA PHE A 39 -17.41 0.59 9.03
C PHE A 39 -18.18 1.65 9.84
N VAL A 40 -18.89 1.27 10.91
CA VAL A 40 -19.51 2.21 11.87
C VAL A 40 -18.45 3.05 12.59
N ASP A 41 -17.32 2.46 12.97
CA ASP A 41 -16.10 3.14 13.46
C ASP A 41 -15.48 4.12 12.43
N GLY A 42 -15.98 4.17 11.18
CA GLY A 42 -15.49 5.04 10.12
C GLY A 42 -14.18 4.56 9.45
N LEU A 43 -13.82 3.28 9.53
CA LEU A 43 -12.62 2.78 8.86
C LEU A 43 -12.86 2.56 7.36
N GLY A 44 -11.98 3.13 6.54
CA GLY A 44 -11.99 2.87 5.09
C GLY A 44 -11.63 1.43 4.74
N GLU A 45 -12.21 0.94 3.63
CA GLU A 45 -12.12 -0.43 3.09
C GLU A 45 -10.74 -1.11 3.23
N CYS A 46 -9.64 -0.39 2.92
CA CYS A 46 -8.30 -0.97 2.96
C CYS A 46 -7.92 -1.52 4.34
N ARG A 47 -8.46 -0.91 5.40
CA ARG A 47 -8.21 -1.30 6.79
C ARG A 47 -9.17 -2.39 7.24
N VAL A 48 -10.43 -2.35 6.79
CA VAL A 48 -11.42 -3.43 7.00
C VAL A 48 -10.93 -4.72 6.35
N LEU A 49 -10.57 -4.68 5.06
CA LEU A 49 -9.95 -5.78 4.32
C LEU A 49 -8.72 -6.33 5.05
N LYS A 50 -7.84 -5.48 5.58
CA LYS A 50 -6.68 -5.94 6.35
C LYS A 50 -7.09 -6.72 7.59
N TYR A 51 -8.09 -6.25 8.34
CA TYR A 51 -8.57 -6.98 9.52
C TYR A 51 -9.23 -8.31 9.13
N LEU A 52 -10.07 -8.36 8.09
CA LEU A 52 -10.71 -9.60 7.63
C LEU A 52 -9.73 -10.62 7.06
N ASP A 53 -8.81 -10.24 6.16
CA ASP A 53 -7.77 -11.14 5.63
C ASP A 53 -6.88 -11.68 6.77
N GLN A 54 -6.72 -10.94 7.88
CA GLN A 54 -5.96 -11.38 9.05
C GLN A 54 -6.78 -12.28 9.97
N LEU A 55 -8.03 -11.95 10.29
CA LEU A 55 -8.91 -12.79 11.10
C LEU A 55 -9.24 -14.12 10.42
N TYR A 56 -9.47 -14.12 9.10
CA TYR A 56 -9.63 -15.34 8.31
C TYR A 56 -8.41 -16.29 8.49
N ARG A 57 -7.19 -15.74 8.50
CA ARG A 57 -5.96 -16.52 8.72
C ARG A 57 -5.80 -16.97 10.16
N LEU A 58 -6.13 -16.11 11.13
CA LEU A 58 -6.12 -16.46 12.55
C LEU A 58 -7.11 -17.59 12.84
N ARG A 59 -8.31 -17.57 12.24
CA ARG A 59 -9.31 -18.63 12.36
C ARG A 59 -8.86 -19.96 11.76
N LEU A 60 -8.13 -19.93 10.63
CA LEU A 60 -7.52 -21.13 10.04
C LEU A 60 -6.41 -21.77 10.91
N TRP A 61 -5.90 -21.06 11.91
CA TRP A 61 -4.83 -21.53 12.82
C TRP A 61 -5.33 -21.75 14.25
N LEU A 62 -6.64 -21.63 14.48
CA LEU A 62 -7.29 -21.82 15.76
C LEU A 62 -8.22 -23.03 15.64
N ASP A 63 -8.02 -24.04 16.48
CA ASP A 63 -8.80 -25.28 16.42
C ASP A 63 -10.23 -25.10 16.97
N THR A 64 -10.46 -24.02 17.73
CA THR A 64 -11.74 -23.64 18.32
C THR A 64 -12.37 -22.44 17.61
N ASP A 65 -13.67 -22.24 17.81
CA ASP A 65 -14.35 -21.00 17.42
C ASP A 65 -13.86 -19.82 18.27
N PHE A 66 -13.90 -18.60 17.73
CA PHE A 66 -13.30 -17.43 18.39
C PHE A 66 -13.89 -17.17 19.78
N GLU A 67 -15.21 -17.24 19.91
CA GLU A 67 -15.94 -17.03 21.18
C GLU A 67 -15.69 -18.15 22.22
N LEU A 68 -15.30 -19.34 21.76
CA LEU A 68 -15.05 -20.52 22.61
C LEU A 68 -13.58 -20.69 23.00
N ALA A 69 -12.67 -19.97 22.33
CA ALA A 69 -11.24 -20.06 22.55
C ALA A 69 -10.83 -19.53 23.93
N LYS A 70 -10.18 -20.38 24.71
CA LYS A 70 -9.65 -20.05 26.03
C LYS A 70 -8.27 -19.41 25.90
N GLU A 71 -7.78 -18.81 26.99
CA GLU A 71 -6.46 -18.16 27.01
C GLU A 71 -5.32 -19.10 26.55
N ASN A 72 -5.43 -20.40 26.84
CA ASN A 72 -4.45 -21.39 26.39
C ASN A 72 -4.44 -21.58 24.86
N ASP A 73 -5.61 -21.63 24.24
CA ASP A 73 -5.75 -21.79 22.78
C ASP A 73 -5.18 -20.56 22.06
N LEU A 74 -5.44 -19.37 22.62
CA LEU A 74 -4.89 -18.11 22.14
C LEU A 74 -3.37 -18.00 22.38
N LYS A 75 -2.83 -18.58 23.47
CA LYS A 75 -1.37 -18.72 23.68
C LYS A 75 -0.74 -19.63 22.63
N ILE A 76 -1.38 -20.74 22.26
CA ILE A 76 -0.93 -21.64 21.19
C ILE A 76 -0.91 -20.89 19.85
N LEU A 77 -2.00 -20.19 19.51
CA LEU A 77 -2.10 -19.36 18.30
C LEU A 77 -1.00 -18.28 18.23
N VAL A 78 -0.77 -17.55 19.33
CA VAL A 78 0.30 -16.54 19.41
C VAL A 78 1.70 -17.19 19.32
N GLY A 79 1.90 -18.36 19.92
CA GLY A 79 3.13 -19.16 19.76
C GLY A 79 3.37 -19.57 18.31
N TYR A 80 2.33 -20.01 17.60
CA TYR A 80 2.39 -20.34 16.17
C TYR A 80 2.78 -19.12 15.32
N ILE A 81 2.11 -17.97 15.51
CA ILE A 81 2.45 -16.70 14.83
C ILE A 81 3.92 -16.32 15.04
N GLN A 82 4.46 -16.53 16.25
CA GLN A 82 5.85 -16.19 16.56
C GLN A 82 6.86 -17.16 15.91
N ARG A 83 6.53 -18.45 15.79
CA ARG A 83 7.36 -19.47 15.12
C ARG A 83 7.34 -19.40 13.60
N ARG A 84 6.28 -18.84 12.99
CA ARG A 84 6.18 -18.69 11.53
C ARG A 84 7.35 -17.91 10.93
N ASP A 85 7.83 -18.34 9.77
CA ASP A 85 8.73 -17.54 8.96
C ASP A 85 7.94 -16.48 8.17
N VAL A 86 7.84 -15.29 8.76
CA VAL A 86 7.25 -14.06 8.21
C VAL A 86 7.87 -12.86 8.93
N SER A 87 7.85 -11.67 8.31
CA SER A 87 8.47 -10.47 8.88
C SER A 87 7.97 -10.15 10.30
N ALA A 88 8.84 -9.53 11.12
CA ALA A 88 8.46 -9.08 12.46
C ALA A 88 7.25 -8.12 12.45
N SER A 89 7.11 -7.31 11.38
CA SER A 89 5.95 -6.46 11.14
C SER A 89 4.66 -7.27 10.90
N THR A 90 4.74 -8.36 10.13
CA THR A 90 3.61 -9.27 9.90
C THR A 90 3.18 -9.97 11.19
N LYS A 91 4.12 -10.47 12.00
CA LYS A 91 3.85 -11.08 13.32
C LYS A 91 3.18 -10.09 14.27
N ARG A 92 3.66 -8.84 14.25
CA ARG A 92 3.11 -7.71 15.02
C ARG A 92 1.68 -7.40 14.60
N ASP A 93 1.42 -7.28 13.31
CA ASP A 93 0.10 -6.96 12.77
C ASP A 93 -0.96 -7.99 13.17
N TYR A 94 -0.66 -9.30 13.06
CA TYR A 94 -1.58 -10.34 13.54
C TYR A 94 -1.93 -10.17 15.03
N LYS A 95 -0.95 -9.87 15.88
CA LYS A 95 -1.18 -9.62 17.32
C LYS A 95 -2.01 -8.36 17.58
N ILE A 96 -1.82 -7.29 16.79
CA ILE A 96 -2.65 -6.07 16.87
C ILE A 96 -4.10 -6.38 16.44
N CYS A 97 -4.28 -7.14 15.35
CA CYS A 97 -5.59 -7.57 14.87
C CYS A 97 -6.33 -8.41 15.90
N LEU A 98 -5.67 -9.44 16.44
CA LEU A 98 -6.22 -10.34 17.45
C LEU A 98 -6.65 -9.57 18.70
N ARG A 99 -5.82 -8.65 19.20
CA ARG A 99 -6.18 -7.76 20.33
C ARG A 99 -7.36 -6.85 20.02
N LYS A 100 -7.43 -6.19 18.85
CA LYS A 100 -8.58 -5.32 18.53
C LYS A 100 -9.88 -6.14 18.46
N PHE A 101 -9.84 -7.31 17.83
CA PHE A 101 -11.01 -8.16 17.65
C PHE A 101 -11.55 -8.73 18.97
N TYR A 102 -10.69 -9.31 19.82
CA TYR A 102 -11.15 -9.83 21.12
C TYR A 102 -11.61 -8.75 22.09
N ARG A 103 -11.03 -7.55 22.01
CA ARG A 103 -11.54 -6.39 22.74
C ARG A 103 -12.95 -6.01 22.28
N TRP A 104 -13.21 -6.00 20.97
CA TRP A 104 -14.54 -5.75 20.44
C TRP A 104 -15.52 -6.84 20.88
N LEU A 105 -15.14 -8.11 20.77
CA LEU A 105 -15.98 -9.28 21.09
C LEU A 105 -16.49 -9.29 22.54
N TYR A 106 -15.65 -8.88 23.49
CA TYR A 106 -15.99 -8.87 24.93
C TYR A 106 -16.21 -7.46 25.51
N ASN A 107 -16.10 -6.41 24.70
CA ASN A 107 -16.05 -5.01 25.14
C ASN A 107 -15.04 -4.75 26.29
N ASP A 108 -13.89 -5.44 26.27
CA ASP A 108 -12.89 -5.42 27.35
C ASP A 108 -11.46 -5.26 26.81
N ASP A 109 -10.77 -4.18 27.21
CA ASP A 109 -9.36 -3.95 26.91
C ASP A 109 -8.42 -4.98 27.59
N SER A 110 -8.88 -5.67 28.65
CA SER A 110 -8.07 -6.59 29.45
C SER A 110 -7.84 -7.96 28.79
N ALA A 111 -8.82 -8.45 28.00
CA ALA A 111 -8.93 -9.81 27.46
C ALA A 111 -7.63 -10.41 26.90
N LEU A 112 -6.75 -9.60 26.29
CA LEU A 112 -5.47 -10.05 25.71
C LEU A 112 -4.26 -9.17 26.12
N ASN A 113 -4.28 -8.60 27.32
CA ASN A 113 -3.18 -7.75 27.81
C ASN A 113 -1.83 -8.47 27.97
N TRP A 114 -1.83 -9.79 28.14
CA TRP A 114 -0.61 -10.62 28.14
C TRP A 114 0.11 -10.65 26.78
N ILE A 115 -0.57 -10.30 25.67
CA ILE A 115 0.05 -10.21 24.34
C ILE A 115 0.88 -8.92 24.21
N LYS A 116 2.20 -9.05 24.37
CA LYS A 116 3.19 -7.95 24.23
C LYS A 116 3.50 -7.62 22.76
N ILE A 117 3.52 -6.31 22.43
CA ILE A 117 3.65 -5.77 21.06
C ILE A 117 4.75 -4.68 20.96
N LYS A 118 6.04 -5.06 20.81
CA LYS A 118 7.13 -4.14 20.40
C LYS A 118 7.46 -3.03 21.43
N ASN A 119 7.68 -1.75 21.09
CA ASN A 119 7.18 -0.90 19.99
C ASN A 119 7.72 -1.13 18.55
N LYS A 120 7.39 -0.29 17.54
CA LYS A 120 8.13 -0.26 16.26
C LYS A 120 9.38 0.56 16.50
N VAL A 121 10.56 -0.07 16.46
CA VAL A 121 11.80 0.68 16.28
C VAL A 121 11.73 1.25 14.87
N ASN A 122 11.86 2.57 14.73
CA ASN A 122 12.09 3.14 13.41
C ASN A 122 13.52 2.77 13.02
N GLU A 123 13.66 1.64 12.33
CA GLU A 123 14.81 1.36 11.48
C GLU A 123 14.82 2.46 10.42
N SER A 124 15.54 3.55 10.72
CA SER A 124 15.98 4.52 9.73
C SER A 124 16.83 3.76 8.73
N LYS A 125 16.37 3.67 7.47
CA LYS A 125 17.17 3.08 6.40
C LYS A 125 18.52 3.77 6.35
N ILE A 126 19.57 2.96 6.21
CA ILE A 126 20.94 3.46 6.13
C ILE A 126 21.10 4.17 4.77
N PRO A 127 21.79 5.33 4.66
CA PRO A 127 21.81 6.12 3.42
C PRO A 127 22.29 5.36 2.16
N GLU A 128 23.04 4.28 2.32
CA GLU A 128 23.51 3.38 1.27
C GLU A 128 22.37 2.56 0.60
N GLU A 129 21.13 2.61 1.13
CA GLU A 129 19.93 2.05 0.49
C GLU A 129 19.22 3.04 -0.46
N LEU A 130 19.68 4.29 -0.56
CA LEU A 130 19.13 5.30 -1.47
C LEU A 130 19.79 5.17 -2.85
N LEU A 131 19.03 5.42 -3.93
CA LEU A 131 19.63 5.49 -5.27
C LEU A 131 20.36 6.82 -5.48
N THR A 132 21.51 6.78 -6.14
CA THR A 132 22.24 8.00 -6.53
C THR A 132 21.58 8.69 -7.73
N GLU A 133 21.88 9.97 -7.97
CA GLU A 133 21.35 10.71 -9.13
C GLU A 133 21.71 10.02 -10.45
N GLU A 134 22.91 9.47 -10.57
CA GLU A 134 23.35 8.73 -11.75
C GLU A 134 22.58 7.41 -11.91
N GLU A 135 22.16 6.76 -10.82
CA GLU A 135 21.28 5.60 -10.88
C GLU A 135 19.86 5.97 -11.34
N ILE A 136 19.35 7.12 -10.92
CA ILE A 136 18.06 7.67 -11.39
C ILE A 136 18.12 8.00 -12.88
N LEU A 137 19.17 8.68 -13.34
CA LEU A 137 19.37 9.01 -14.75
C LEU A 137 19.45 7.74 -15.61
N ARG A 138 20.20 6.72 -15.17
CA ARG A 138 20.24 5.40 -15.83
C ARG A 138 18.88 4.71 -15.85
N LEU A 139 18.08 4.79 -14.79
CA LEU A 139 16.70 4.24 -14.77
C LEU A 139 15.79 4.95 -15.78
N ILE A 140 15.91 6.27 -15.91
CA ILE A 140 15.18 7.10 -16.89
C ILE A 140 15.62 6.76 -18.32
N GLU A 141 16.92 6.54 -18.54
CA GLU A 141 17.46 6.19 -19.85
C GLU A 141 16.89 4.87 -20.38
N VAL A 142 16.91 3.80 -19.56
CA VAL A 142 16.45 2.45 -19.95
C VAL A 142 14.93 2.27 -19.98
N ALA A 143 14.15 3.32 -19.65
CA ALA A 143 12.69 3.30 -19.71
C ALA A 143 12.18 3.58 -21.14
N ASP A 144 11.36 2.67 -21.67
CA ASP A 144 10.97 2.68 -23.09
C ASP A 144 10.01 3.80 -23.50
N HIS A 145 9.27 4.38 -22.55
CA HIS A 145 8.11 5.23 -22.82
C HIS A 145 8.18 6.56 -22.04
N PRO A 146 7.81 7.73 -22.60
CA PRO A 146 7.87 9.02 -21.92
C PRO A 146 7.18 9.04 -20.55
N ARG A 147 5.97 8.48 -20.44
CA ARG A 147 5.29 8.21 -19.15
C ARG A 147 6.20 7.56 -18.11
N ASP A 148 6.92 6.51 -18.49
CA ASP A 148 7.73 5.74 -17.55
C ASP A 148 8.92 6.56 -17.06
N LYS A 149 9.54 7.35 -17.95
CA LYS A 149 10.56 8.36 -17.61
C LYS A 149 10.02 9.40 -16.63
N ALA A 150 8.85 9.96 -16.93
CA ALA A 150 8.18 10.97 -16.10
C ALA A 150 7.82 10.44 -14.70
N ILE A 151 7.39 9.17 -14.57
CA ILE A 151 7.11 8.55 -13.27
C ILE A 151 8.38 8.52 -12.40
N ILE A 152 9.51 8.05 -12.94
CA ILE A 152 10.79 7.93 -12.21
C ILE A 152 11.28 9.32 -11.79
N ALA A 153 11.31 10.26 -12.73
CA ALA A 153 11.76 11.62 -12.47
C ALA A 153 10.88 12.34 -11.44
N THR A 154 9.56 12.16 -11.49
CA THR A 154 8.64 12.77 -10.51
C THR A 154 8.81 12.16 -9.12
N LEU A 155 9.04 10.84 -9.01
CA LEU A 155 9.31 10.17 -7.73
C LEU A 155 10.62 10.66 -7.09
N TYR A 156 11.66 10.89 -7.91
CA TYR A 156 12.91 11.51 -7.48
C TYR A 156 12.71 12.93 -6.96
N ASP A 157 12.26 13.83 -7.83
CA ASP A 157 12.19 15.28 -7.57
C ASP A 157 11.22 15.65 -6.42
N THR A 158 10.10 14.95 -6.29
CA THR A 158 9.11 15.25 -5.23
C THR A 158 9.41 14.62 -3.87
N GLY A 159 10.27 13.60 -3.84
CA GLY A 159 10.40 12.64 -2.72
C GLY A 159 9.08 11.99 -2.28
N GLY A 160 8.03 12.06 -3.11
CA GLY A 160 6.65 11.74 -2.75
C GLY A 160 6.41 10.24 -2.62
N ARG A 161 5.49 9.86 -1.73
CA ARG A 161 5.09 8.45 -1.64
C ARG A 161 4.39 8.04 -2.92
N ILE A 162 4.61 6.81 -3.36
CA ILE A 162 3.93 6.27 -4.55
C ILE A 162 2.40 6.39 -4.48
N GLY A 163 1.81 6.33 -3.28
CA GLY A 163 0.38 6.56 -3.05
C GLY A 163 -0.09 8.00 -3.31
N GLU A 164 0.79 8.99 -3.09
CA GLU A 164 0.55 10.41 -3.40
C GLU A 164 0.67 10.61 -4.92
N ILE A 165 1.81 10.19 -5.49
CA ILE A 165 2.14 10.36 -6.91
C ILE A 165 1.13 9.68 -7.83
N SER A 166 0.73 8.43 -7.51
CA SER A 166 -0.26 7.69 -8.32
C SER A 166 -1.65 8.33 -8.38
N THR A 167 -1.98 9.25 -7.46
CA THR A 167 -3.25 9.98 -7.44
C THR A 167 -3.19 11.38 -8.07
N LEU A 168 -2.06 11.74 -8.68
CA LEU A 168 -1.91 13.01 -9.37
C LEU A 168 -2.87 13.09 -10.58
N GLN A 169 -3.60 14.19 -10.68
CA GLN A 169 -4.47 14.56 -11.80
C GLN A 169 -3.85 15.75 -12.54
N ILE A 170 -4.22 15.99 -13.79
CA ILE A 170 -3.61 17.05 -14.60
C ILE A 170 -3.75 18.43 -13.94
N LYS A 171 -4.91 18.74 -13.35
CA LYS A 171 -5.16 19.96 -12.56
C LYS A 171 -4.28 20.15 -11.32
N HIS A 172 -3.57 19.10 -10.88
CA HIS A 172 -2.65 19.18 -9.75
C HIS A 172 -1.24 19.60 -10.15
N ILE A 173 -0.99 19.87 -11.44
CA ILE A 173 0.30 20.33 -11.98
C ILE A 173 0.11 21.75 -12.53
N ASN A 174 0.94 22.68 -12.06
CA ASN A 174 1.04 24.02 -12.63
C ASN A 174 2.49 24.30 -13.03
N PHE A 175 2.75 24.52 -14.32
CA PHE A 175 4.07 24.94 -14.81
C PHE A 175 4.24 26.47 -14.68
N ASP A 176 5.45 26.93 -14.38
CA ASP A 176 5.82 28.35 -14.35
C ASP A 176 7.31 28.54 -14.70
N GLU A 177 7.80 29.78 -14.65
CA GLU A 177 9.18 30.13 -14.98
C GLU A 177 10.25 29.45 -14.09
N TYR A 178 9.86 28.92 -12.93
CA TYR A 178 10.74 28.20 -11.99
C TYR A 178 10.54 26.67 -12.02
N GLY A 179 9.92 26.14 -13.07
CA GLY A 179 9.67 24.70 -13.25
C GLY A 179 8.19 24.35 -13.10
N ALA A 180 7.83 23.57 -12.07
CA ALA A 180 6.42 23.29 -11.79
C ALA A 180 6.10 23.20 -10.30
N GLN A 181 4.83 23.40 -9.96
CA GLN A 181 4.25 23.16 -8.64
C GLN A 181 3.24 22.01 -8.72
N LEU A 182 3.45 20.98 -7.90
CA LEU A 182 2.61 19.80 -7.79
C LEU A 182 1.81 19.83 -6.48
N VAL A 183 0.50 19.58 -6.55
CA VAL A 183 -0.38 19.39 -5.38
C VAL A 183 -0.48 17.89 -5.08
N LEU A 184 0.26 17.43 -4.06
CA LEU A 184 0.26 16.04 -3.62
C LEU A 184 -0.75 15.85 -2.49
N ASN A 185 -1.61 14.84 -2.60
CA ASN A 185 -2.58 14.48 -1.57
C ASN A 185 -2.20 13.14 -0.92
N GLY A 186 -1.88 13.17 0.37
CA GLY A 186 -1.43 12.00 1.15
C GLY A 186 -2.24 11.77 2.41
N LYS A 187 -1.92 10.69 3.13
CA LYS A 187 -2.58 10.36 4.42
C LYS A 187 -2.44 11.47 5.46
N THR A 188 -1.39 12.29 5.37
CA THR A 188 -1.10 13.42 6.26
C THR A 188 -1.64 14.76 5.74
N GLY A 189 -2.53 14.74 4.75
CA GLY A 189 -3.11 15.93 4.12
C GLY A 189 -2.46 16.29 2.77
N MET A 190 -2.85 17.45 2.25
CA MET A 190 -2.34 17.98 0.98
C MET A 190 -1.09 18.84 1.20
N ARG A 191 -0.09 18.71 0.33
CA ARG A 191 1.10 19.57 0.28
C ARG A 191 1.39 20.04 -1.14
N ARG A 192 1.89 21.26 -1.28
CA ARG A 192 2.49 21.75 -2.53
C ARG A 192 3.97 21.41 -2.55
N VAL A 193 4.47 20.98 -3.69
CA VAL A 193 5.89 20.64 -3.92
C VAL A 193 6.36 21.38 -5.17
N ARG A 194 7.45 22.13 -5.05
CA ARG A 194 8.18 22.71 -6.19
C ARG A 194 9.07 21.62 -6.78
N VAL A 195 9.04 21.46 -8.10
CA VAL A 195 9.83 20.48 -8.85
C VAL A 195 10.52 21.18 -10.03
N VAL A 196 11.68 20.67 -10.43
CA VAL A 196 12.54 21.25 -11.48
C VAL A 196 13.11 20.15 -12.38
N PHE A 197 13.75 19.13 -11.79
CA PHE A 197 14.33 17.99 -12.49
C PHE A 197 13.32 17.21 -13.32
N CYS A 198 12.10 16.99 -12.81
CA CYS A 198 11.09 16.17 -13.49
C CYS A 198 10.35 16.91 -14.62
N VAL A 199 10.45 18.24 -14.68
CA VAL A 199 9.70 19.12 -15.60
C VAL A 199 9.80 18.70 -17.08
N PRO A 200 10.99 18.50 -17.70
CA PRO A 200 11.08 18.13 -19.11
C PRO A 200 10.43 16.76 -19.41
N TYR A 201 10.58 15.79 -18.51
CA TYR A 201 9.97 14.47 -18.65
C TYR A 201 8.44 14.53 -18.48
N LEU A 202 7.97 15.32 -17.51
CA LEU A 202 6.55 15.49 -17.21
C LEU A 202 5.82 16.22 -18.35
N SER A 203 6.40 17.30 -18.89
CA SER A 203 5.88 17.98 -20.09
C SER A 203 5.79 17.02 -21.27
N SER A 204 6.92 16.36 -21.61
CA SER A 204 7.00 15.42 -22.75
C SER A 204 5.98 14.28 -22.66
N TRP A 205 5.54 13.91 -21.45
CA TRP A 205 4.47 12.94 -21.25
C TRP A 205 3.07 13.56 -21.37
N LEU A 206 2.84 14.74 -20.79
CA LEU A 206 1.55 15.44 -20.87
C LEU A 206 1.21 15.88 -22.31
N ASP A 207 2.21 16.28 -23.10
CA ASP A 207 2.04 16.67 -24.51
C ASP A 207 1.39 15.57 -25.35
N ILE A 208 1.75 14.31 -25.08
CA ILE A 208 1.23 13.10 -25.74
C ILE A 208 0.15 12.38 -24.90
N HIS A 209 -0.32 12.97 -23.81
CA HIS A 209 -1.29 12.31 -22.93
C HIS A 209 -2.65 12.20 -23.67
N PRO A 210 -3.24 11.00 -23.81
CA PRO A 210 -4.48 10.78 -24.58
C PRO A 210 -5.70 11.59 -24.13
N ASP A 211 -5.68 12.10 -22.90
CA ASP A 211 -6.76 12.85 -22.27
C ASP A 211 -6.19 14.13 -21.62
N ARG A 212 -5.24 14.80 -22.30
CA ARG A 212 -4.47 15.93 -21.74
C ARG A 212 -5.30 17.19 -21.45
N GLU A 213 -6.37 17.40 -22.23
CA GLU A 213 -7.26 18.55 -22.11
C GLU A 213 -8.24 18.41 -20.92
N ASN A 214 -8.30 17.23 -20.29
CA ASN A 214 -9.20 16.94 -19.18
C ASN A 214 -8.47 17.17 -17.82
N PRO A 215 -8.80 18.24 -17.07
CA PRO A 215 -8.14 18.55 -15.80
C PRO A 215 -8.31 17.46 -14.73
N ASP A 216 -9.39 16.68 -14.79
CA ASP A 216 -9.69 15.58 -13.87
C ASP A 216 -9.06 14.25 -14.30
N SER A 217 -8.39 14.19 -15.46
CA SER A 217 -7.69 12.98 -15.87
C SER A 217 -6.51 12.67 -14.95
N TYR A 218 -6.25 11.39 -14.70
CA TYR A 218 -5.09 10.95 -13.95
C TYR A 218 -3.85 11.09 -14.82
N VAL A 219 -2.77 11.66 -14.28
CA VAL A 219 -1.49 11.82 -15.01
C VAL A 219 -0.91 10.46 -15.40
N TRP A 220 -1.14 9.43 -14.58
CA TRP A 220 -0.54 8.12 -14.77
C TRP A 220 -1.57 7.09 -15.22
N ILE A 221 -1.74 6.93 -16.54
CA ILE A 221 -2.63 5.95 -17.16
C ILE A 221 -1.88 4.75 -17.77
N GLY A 222 -2.60 3.66 -18.04
CA GLY A 222 -2.15 2.57 -18.89
C GLY A 222 -2.01 3.00 -20.35
N VAL A 223 -0.86 2.68 -20.97
CA VAL A 223 -0.57 2.94 -22.39
C VAL A 223 -0.54 1.67 -23.26
N GLY A 224 -0.45 0.49 -22.63
CA GLY A 224 -0.50 -0.80 -23.32
C GLY A 224 -1.92 -1.23 -23.67
N SER A 225 -2.05 -2.36 -24.39
CA SER A 225 -3.33 -2.96 -24.78
C SER A 225 -4.23 -3.29 -23.57
N MET A 226 -3.65 -3.77 -22.47
CA MET A 226 -4.38 -3.99 -21.21
C MET A 226 -4.42 -2.71 -20.37
N GLY A 227 -5.62 -2.24 -20.05
CA GLY A 227 -5.82 -1.07 -19.18
C GLY A 227 -5.55 0.29 -19.84
N LYS A 228 -5.54 0.37 -21.17
CA LYS A 228 -5.40 1.63 -21.92
C LYS A 228 -6.36 2.71 -21.38
N GLY A 229 -5.84 3.91 -21.11
CA GLY A 229 -6.62 5.05 -20.60
C GLY A 229 -7.07 4.95 -19.13
N LYS A 230 -6.85 3.81 -18.45
CA LYS A 230 -7.25 3.64 -17.04
C LYS A 230 -6.09 4.01 -16.10
N PRO A 231 -6.37 4.57 -14.90
CA PRO A 231 -5.33 4.92 -13.93
C PRO A 231 -4.44 3.72 -13.56
N LEU A 232 -3.14 3.96 -13.40
CA LEU A 232 -2.18 2.93 -13.01
C LEU A 232 -2.42 2.47 -11.57
N ARG A 233 -2.54 1.14 -11.41
CA ARG A 233 -2.63 0.47 -10.11
C ARG A 233 -1.25 0.26 -9.50
N TYR A 234 -1.16 0.05 -8.18
CA TYR A 234 0.12 -0.15 -7.46
C TYR A 234 0.96 -1.28 -8.08
N ALA A 235 0.29 -2.35 -8.53
CA ALA A 235 0.94 -3.47 -9.22
C ALA A 235 1.65 -3.05 -10.52
N ALA A 236 1.11 -2.08 -11.27
CA ALA A 236 1.73 -1.57 -12.48
C ALA A 236 2.98 -0.72 -12.16
N PHE A 237 2.92 0.13 -11.13
CA PHE A 237 4.10 0.85 -10.64
C PHE A 237 5.20 -0.11 -10.12
N ARG A 238 4.83 -1.17 -9.37
CA ARG A 238 5.79 -2.21 -8.97
C ARG A 238 6.40 -2.96 -10.16
N ALA A 239 5.58 -3.37 -11.13
CA ALA A 239 6.05 -4.06 -12.32
C ALA A 239 6.97 -3.18 -13.18
N LEU A 240 6.66 -1.88 -13.31
CA LEU A 240 7.51 -0.89 -13.96
C LEU A 240 8.88 -0.82 -13.29
N LEU A 241 8.92 -0.50 -12.00
CA LEU A 241 10.17 -0.29 -11.27
C LEU A 241 11.00 -1.58 -11.16
N GLY A 242 10.37 -2.75 -11.01
CA GLY A 242 11.06 -4.05 -11.04
C GLY A 242 11.64 -4.39 -12.42
N ARG A 243 10.94 -4.07 -13.52
CA ARG A 243 11.43 -4.25 -14.89
C ARG A 243 12.67 -3.38 -15.17
N LEU A 244 12.65 -2.13 -14.73
CA LEU A 244 13.74 -1.17 -14.97
C LEU A 244 15.02 -1.54 -14.19
N LYS A 245 14.90 -1.89 -12.90
CA LYS A 245 16.00 -2.48 -12.12
C LYS A 245 16.67 -3.63 -12.85
N LYS A 246 15.85 -4.58 -13.36
CA LYS A 246 16.35 -5.77 -14.06
C LYS A 246 17.10 -5.41 -15.34
N LYS A 247 16.64 -4.40 -16.10
CA LYS A 247 17.38 -3.89 -17.27
C LYS A 247 18.73 -3.28 -16.90
N GLN A 248 18.80 -2.58 -15.77
CA GLN A 248 20.00 -1.90 -15.27
C GLN A 248 20.99 -2.84 -14.55
N GLY A 249 20.60 -4.09 -14.27
CA GLY A 249 21.41 -5.04 -13.50
C GLY A 249 21.39 -4.81 -11.97
N LEU A 250 20.53 -3.93 -11.46
CA LEU A 250 20.39 -3.71 -10.01
C LEU A 250 19.78 -4.94 -9.32
N LYS A 251 20.25 -5.23 -8.09
CA LYS A 251 19.71 -6.32 -7.26
C LYS A 251 18.23 -6.08 -6.93
N SER A 252 17.47 -7.17 -6.83
CA SER A 252 16.02 -7.14 -6.60
C SER A 252 15.63 -6.40 -5.31
N GLU A 253 16.45 -6.54 -4.26
CA GLU A 253 16.16 -6.14 -2.89
C GLU A 253 16.31 -4.63 -2.60
N SER A 254 16.97 -3.87 -3.46
CA SER A 254 17.18 -2.42 -3.29
C SER A 254 15.85 -1.65 -3.36
N ILE A 255 15.18 -1.39 -2.24
CA ILE A 255 13.91 -0.62 -2.21
C ILE A 255 14.19 0.76 -2.81
N ILE A 256 13.45 1.18 -3.86
CA ILE A 256 13.79 2.41 -4.62
C ILE A 256 13.42 3.66 -3.82
N THR A 257 14.23 3.97 -2.82
CA THR A 257 13.97 5.04 -1.88
C THR A 257 14.55 6.32 -2.49
N PHE A 258 13.74 6.98 -3.32
CA PHE A 258 14.10 8.16 -4.14
C PHE A 258 14.50 9.41 -3.33
N SER A 259 14.10 9.45 -2.07
CA SER A 259 14.55 10.38 -1.02
C SER A 259 14.30 9.66 0.32
N GLY A 260 14.70 10.21 1.48
CA GLY A 260 14.57 9.56 2.80
C GLY A 260 13.16 9.13 3.28
N THR A 261 12.14 9.15 2.42
CA THR A 261 10.79 8.62 2.67
C THR A 261 10.75 7.10 2.49
N ALA A 262 10.77 6.36 3.60
CA ALA A 262 10.97 4.90 3.66
C ALA A 262 9.99 3.97 2.90
N ASP A 263 8.94 4.49 2.24
CA ASP A 263 7.77 3.74 1.74
C ASP A 263 7.64 3.68 0.20
N VAL A 264 8.74 3.46 -0.53
CA VAL A 264 8.69 3.25 -1.99
C VAL A 264 8.84 1.76 -2.36
N LEU A 265 7.75 1.03 -2.15
CA LEU A 265 7.57 -0.39 -2.50
C LEU A 265 8.30 -1.39 -1.60
N ASN A 266 7.62 -1.75 -0.50
CA ASN A 266 7.57 -3.15 -0.06
C ASN A 266 6.53 -3.94 -0.89
#